data_AF-A0A1V4HE27-F1
#
_entry.id   AF-A0A1V4HE27-F1
#
_cell.length_a   1.000
_cell.length_b   1.000
_cell.length_c   1.000
_cell.angle_alpha   90.00
_cell.angle_beta   90.00
_cell.angle_gamma   90.00
#
_symmetry.space_group_name_H-M   'P 1'
#
loop_
_entity.id
_entity.type
_entity.pdbx_description
1 polymer ?
#
loop_
_entity_poly.entity_id
_entity_poly.type
_entity_poly.pdbx_seq_one_letter_code
_entity_poly.pdbx_strand_id
1 'polypeptide(L)'
;MSTIQDPNLSNQSTIYSYTLVKRLYHSLYKTILYFLLLALALLYKFDTSNWLPLLVSYPLLLMFHALLVRAYFQFTIGMAMRGWSYRWGIFWCGFLPDGNASIRLVSRIQLHLFWIGLSIIMLLYPWIPDRWLIYLTIFHIWMVMPRLWMLFRFRPYRKAGLIKITDKDTSCYMQ
;
A
#
# COMPACT_ATOMS: atom_id res chain seq x y z
N MET A 1 8.06 33.69 -36.65
CA MET A 1 8.06 32.38 -35.98
C MET A 1 6.62 32.11 -35.55
N SER A 2 5.90 31.30 -36.32
CA SER A 2 4.45 31.09 -36.20
C SER A 2 4.12 30.14 -35.05
N THR A 3 3.31 30.63 -34.11
CA THR A 3 2.69 29.84 -33.05
C THR A 3 1.66 28.89 -33.67
N ILE A 4 1.91 27.58 -33.57
CA ILE A 4 0.95 26.54 -33.92
C ILE A 4 -0.16 26.59 -32.85
N GLN A 5 -1.34 27.07 -33.25
CA GLN A 5 -2.56 26.95 -32.45
C GLN A 5 -3.16 25.56 -32.70
N ASP A 6 -3.12 24.70 -31.69
CA ASP A 6 -3.81 23.40 -31.73
C ASP A 6 -5.33 23.62 -31.80
N PRO A 7 -6.01 23.11 -32.84
CA PRO A 7 -7.45 23.30 -32.99
C PRO A 7 -8.22 22.19 -32.26
N ASN A 8 -9.27 22.58 -31.52
CA ASN A 8 -10.30 21.74 -30.89
C ASN A 8 -10.05 21.20 -29.46
N LEU A 9 -9.60 22.05 -28.54
CA LEU A 9 -10.00 21.89 -27.14
C LEU A 9 -11.39 22.52 -26.99
N SER A 10 -12.39 21.74 -26.55
CA SER A 10 -13.73 22.27 -26.29
C SER A 10 -13.64 23.44 -25.31
N ASN A 11 -14.46 24.47 -25.49
CA ASN A 11 -14.53 25.68 -24.62
C ASN A 11 -14.86 25.37 -23.14
N GLN A 12 -14.96 24.11 -22.76
CA GLN A 12 -15.17 23.60 -21.40
C GLN A 12 -14.00 22.74 -20.88
N SER A 13 -12.87 22.67 -21.60
CA SER A 13 -11.70 21.96 -21.11
C SER A 13 -11.00 22.79 -20.04
N THR A 14 -11.19 22.39 -18.77
CA THR A 14 -10.43 22.97 -17.66
C THR A 14 -9.05 22.32 -17.65
N ILE A 15 -8.02 23.08 -18.00
CA ILE A 15 -6.62 22.62 -17.91
C ILE A 15 -6.23 22.63 -16.43
N TYR A 16 -6.14 21.45 -15.82
CA TYR A 16 -5.60 21.29 -14.47
C TYR A 16 -4.07 21.26 -14.53
N SER A 17 -3.42 22.30 -14.03
CA SER A 17 -1.96 22.33 -13.90
C SER A 17 -1.51 21.58 -12.65
N TYR A 18 -1.00 20.36 -12.82
CA TYR A 18 -0.43 19.59 -11.72
C TYR A 18 1.08 19.80 -11.63
N THR A 19 1.55 20.20 -10.45
CA THR A 19 2.99 20.34 -10.20
C THR A 19 3.53 19.12 -9.46
N LEU A 20 4.63 18.55 -9.93
CA LEU A 20 5.30 17.44 -9.25
C LEU A 20 6.11 17.99 -8.07
N VAL A 21 5.71 17.65 -6.86
CA VAL A 21 6.35 18.17 -5.65
C VAL A 21 7.42 17.22 -5.12
N LYS A 22 7.17 15.92 -5.21
CA LYS A 22 8.07 14.92 -4.63
C LYS A 22 7.95 13.59 -5.34
N ARG A 23 9.10 12.96 -5.60
CA ARG A 23 9.20 11.64 -6.22
C ARG A 23 10.09 10.73 -5.37
N LEU A 24 9.61 9.52 -5.12
CA LEU A 24 10.35 8.48 -4.41
C LEU A 24 10.63 7.34 -5.38
N TYR A 25 11.93 7.10 -5.63
CA TYR A 25 12.37 6.01 -6.47
C TYR A 25 12.50 4.71 -5.67
N HIS A 26 11.99 3.62 -6.23
CA HIS A 26 12.17 2.27 -5.69
C HIS A 26 13.54 1.74 -6.12
N SER A 27 14.58 2.02 -5.33
CA SER A 27 15.93 1.50 -5.59
C SER A 27 16.03 0.02 -5.23
N LEU A 28 16.62 -0.78 -6.12
CA LEU A 28 16.84 -2.22 -5.92
C LEU A 28 17.63 -2.52 -4.63
N TYR A 29 18.62 -1.71 -4.30
CA TYR A 29 19.41 -1.89 -3.07
C TYR A 29 18.53 -1.81 -1.82
N LYS A 30 17.61 -0.83 -1.76
CA LYS A 30 16.67 -0.67 -0.65
C LYS A 30 15.71 -1.84 -0.58
N THR A 31 15.27 -2.36 -1.74
CA THR A 31 14.45 -3.56 -1.82
C THR A 31 15.17 -4.77 -1.27
N ILE A 32 16.43 -5.01 -1.67
CA ILE A 32 17.21 -6.16 -1.22
C ILE A 32 17.40 -6.11 0.30
N LEU A 33 17.80 -4.96 0.84
CA LEU A 33 17.96 -4.76 2.28
C LEU A 33 16.64 -5.04 3.02
N TYR A 34 15.53 -4.61 2.45
CA TYR A 34 14.20 -4.81 3.00
C TYR A 34 13.74 -6.28 3.04
N PHE A 35 14.02 -7.05 1.98
CA PHE A 35 13.75 -8.49 1.97
C PHE A 35 14.74 -9.27 2.86
N LEU A 36 15.99 -8.82 2.96
CA LEU A 36 16.99 -9.40 3.86
C LEU A 36 16.54 -9.29 5.31
N LEU A 37 15.96 -8.15 5.70
CA LEU A 37 15.39 -7.95 7.04
C LEU A 37 14.23 -8.91 7.32
N LEU A 38 13.37 -9.19 6.34
CA LEU A 38 12.33 -10.22 6.48
C LEU A 38 12.95 -11.61 6.65
N ALA A 39 13.90 -11.99 5.81
CA ALA A 39 14.55 -13.28 5.89
C ALA A 39 15.19 -13.49 7.27
N LEU A 40 15.89 -12.48 7.79
CA LEU A 40 16.47 -12.51 9.13
C LEU A 40 15.40 -12.68 10.22
N ALA A 41 14.28 -11.94 10.12
CA ALA A 41 13.18 -12.03 11.08
C ALA A 41 12.50 -13.42 11.07
N LEU A 42 12.35 -14.03 9.90
CA LEU A 42 11.78 -15.37 9.76
C LEU A 42 12.74 -16.45 10.29
N LEU A 43 14.04 -16.31 10.06
CA LEU A 43 15.06 -17.26 10.55
C LEU A 43 15.18 -17.26 12.08
N TYR A 44 14.91 -16.13 12.75
CA TYR A 44 15.04 -16.01 14.20
C TYR A 44 14.22 -17.02 15.01
N LYS A 45 13.05 -17.43 14.50
CA LYS A 45 12.15 -18.43 15.14
C LYS A 45 11.79 -19.56 14.17
N PHE A 46 12.65 -19.83 13.20
CA PHE A 46 12.41 -20.90 12.25
C PHE A 46 12.52 -22.27 12.93
N ASP A 47 11.50 -23.09 12.78
CA ASP A 47 11.50 -24.48 13.23
C ASP A 47 11.35 -25.38 12.01
N THR A 48 12.32 -26.27 11.82
CA THR A 48 12.36 -27.23 10.72
C THR A 48 11.22 -28.25 10.77
N SER A 49 10.66 -28.52 11.95
CA SER A 49 9.58 -29.51 12.11
C SER A 49 8.22 -29.00 11.63
N ASN A 50 7.97 -27.69 11.67
CA ASN A 50 6.65 -27.10 11.43
C ASN A 50 6.74 -25.87 10.52
N TRP A 51 6.85 -26.11 9.22
CA TRP A 51 6.97 -25.10 8.16
C TRP A 51 5.62 -24.59 7.61
N LEU A 52 4.52 -25.27 7.94
CA LEU A 52 3.14 -24.89 7.57
C LEU A 52 2.77 -23.44 7.93
N PRO A 53 3.00 -22.96 9.17
CA PRO A 53 2.65 -21.60 9.56
C PRO A 53 3.40 -20.55 8.74
N LEU A 54 4.66 -20.81 8.40
CA LEU A 54 5.48 -19.92 7.57
C LEU A 54 4.87 -19.78 6.17
N LEU A 55 4.53 -20.90 5.54
CA LEU A 55 4.05 -20.94 4.16
C LEU A 55 2.64 -20.37 4.02
N VAL A 56 1.76 -20.63 4.99
CA VAL A 56 0.34 -20.24 4.92
C VAL A 56 0.10 -18.81 5.41
N SER A 57 0.92 -18.28 6.32
CA SER A 57 0.69 -16.93 6.88
C SER A 57 0.71 -15.82 5.82
N TYR A 58 1.62 -15.91 4.84
CA TYR A 58 1.74 -14.92 3.77
C TYR A 58 0.48 -14.82 2.88
N PRO A 59 0.02 -15.89 2.20
CA PRO A 59 -1.19 -15.82 1.37
C PRO A 59 -2.44 -15.53 2.20
N LEU A 60 -2.52 -16.03 3.43
CA LEU A 60 -3.64 -15.76 4.33
C LEU A 60 -3.77 -14.25 4.62
N LEU A 61 -2.66 -13.60 4.98
CA LEU A 61 -2.65 -12.14 5.21
C LEU A 61 -2.94 -11.35 3.95
N LEU A 62 -2.44 -11.80 2.79
CA LEU A 62 -2.71 -11.15 1.52
C LEU A 62 -4.21 -11.15 1.18
N MET A 63 -4.86 -12.32 1.34
CA MET A 63 -6.32 -12.46 1.17
C MET A 63 -7.08 -11.61 2.19
N PHE A 64 -6.63 -11.61 3.44
CA PHE A 64 -7.24 -10.82 4.50
C PHE A 64 -7.15 -9.31 4.22
N HIS A 65 -5.98 -8.81 3.79
CA HIS A 65 -5.81 -7.41 3.40
C HIS A 65 -6.69 -7.04 2.21
N ALA A 66 -6.75 -7.91 1.19
CA ALA A 66 -7.62 -7.74 0.04
C ALA A 66 -9.10 -7.62 0.45
N LEU A 67 -9.55 -8.48 1.36
CA LEU A 67 -10.92 -8.47 1.89
C LEU A 67 -11.20 -7.19 2.69
N LEU A 68 -10.28 -6.77 3.56
CA LEU A 68 -10.43 -5.55 4.34
C LEU A 68 -10.57 -4.30 3.47
N VAL A 69 -9.75 -4.19 2.42
CA VAL A 69 -9.86 -3.05 1.49
C VAL A 69 -11.22 -3.09 0.78
N ARG A 70 -11.66 -4.27 0.32
CA ARG A 70 -12.97 -4.43 -0.32
C ARG A 70 -14.14 -4.09 0.59
N ALA A 71 -14.11 -4.56 1.83
CA ALA A 71 -15.09 -4.23 2.84
C ALA A 71 -15.10 -2.72 3.11
N TYR A 72 -13.93 -2.09 3.25
CA TYR A 72 -13.84 -0.64 3.47
C TYR A 72 -14.53 0.16 2.35
N PHE A 73 -14.26 -0.16 1.09
CA PHE A 73 -14.91 0.52 -0.05
C PHE A 73 -16.42 0.29 -0.08
N GLN A 74 -16.86 -0.95 0.16
CA GLN A 74 -18.27 -1.32 0.15
C GLN A 74 -19.06 -0.60 1.24
N PHE A 75 -18.53 -0.53 2.47
CA PHE A 75 -19.25 0.06 3.61
C PHE A 75 -19.06 1.57 3.75
N THR A 76 -17.90 2.12 3.39
CA THR A 76 -17.59 3.54 3.67
C THR A 76 -17.94 4.46 2.51
N ILE A 77 -17.71 4.01 1.28
CA ILE A 77 -17.79 4.88 0.09
C ILE A 77 -19.05 4.57 -0.74
N GLY A 78 -19.66 3.38 -0.57
CA GLY A 78 -20.88 3.00 -1.28
C GLY A 78 -20.73 2.91 -2.80
N MET A 79 -19.50 3.04 -3.32
CA MET A 79 -19.17 2.91 -4.73
C MET A 79 -18.32 1.67 -4.96
N ALA A 80 -18.42 1.10 -6.16
CA ALA A 80 -17.47 0.12 -6.65
C ALA A 80 -16.03 0.70 -6.58
N MET A 81 -15.01 -0.17 -6.47
CA MET A 81 -13.56 0.15 -6.49
C MET A 81 -13.10 0.80 -7.81
N ARG A 82 -13.82 1.81 -8.31
CA ARG A 82 -13.60 2.43 -9.60
C ARG A 82 -12.29 3.21 -9.53
N GLY A 83 -11.31 2.80 -10.34
CA GLY A 83 -9.96 3.37 -10.33
C GLY A 83 -9.04 2.79 -9.26
N TRP A 84 -9.40 1.64 -8.66
CA TRP A 84 -8.52 0.85 -7.81
C TRP A 84 -8.42 -0.57 -8.36
N SER A 85 -7.22 -0.99 -8.74
CA SER A 85 -6.94 -2.35 -9.19
C SER A 85 -5.98 -3.07 -8.25
N TYR A 86 -5.97 -4.39 -8.36
CA TYR A 86 -4.97 -5.18 -7.68
C TYR A 86 -3.66 -5.12 -8.47
N ARG A 87 -2.60 -4.56 -7.85
CA ARG A 87 -1.28 -4.45 -8.47
C ARG A 87 -0.25 -5.27 -7.70
N TRP A 88 0.64 -5.90 -8.46
CA TRP A 88 1.76 -6.68 -7.95
C TRP A 88 3.02 -5.83 -7.98
N GLY A 89 3.28 -5.10 -6.89
CA GLY A 89 4.54 -4.38 -6.70
C GLY A 89 5.35 -4.94 -5.53
N ILE A 90 6.68 -4.85 -5.61
CA ILE A 90 7.62 -5.29 -4.55
C ILE A 90 7.28 -4.66 -3.18
N PHE A 91 6.94 -3.36 -3.18
CA PHE A 91 6.55 -2.63 -1.97
C PHE A 91 5.02 -2.50 -1.83
N TRP A 92 4.28 -2.92 -2.86
CA TRP A 92 2.89 -2.57 -3.10
C TRP A 92 2.11 -3.76 -3.67
N CYS A 93 2.10 -4.88 -2.97
CA CYS A 93 1.26 -6.02 -3.33
C CYS A 93 -0.15 -5.82 -2.74
N GLY A 94 -1.16 -5.55 -3.55
CA GLY A 94 -2.53 -5.36 -3.05
C GLY A 94 -3.38 -4.44 -3.90
N PHE A 95 -4.48 -3.94 -3.34
CA PHE A 95 -5.33 -2.94 -4.01
C PHE A 95 -4.72 -1.54 -3.91
N LEU A 96 -4.47 -0.94 -5.07
CA LEU A 96 -3.87 0.38 -5.23
C LEU A 96 -4.70 1.23 -6.20
N PRO A 97 -4.63 2.56 -6.08
CA PRO A 97 -5.24 3.44 -7.06
C PRO A 97 -4.50 3.35 -8.41
N ASP A 98 -5.26 3.22 -9.50
CA ASP A 98 -4.73 3.19 -10.87
C ASP A 98 -4.30 4.57 -11.38
N GLY A 99 -4.84 5.62 -10.78
CA GLY A 99 -4.61 7.01 -11.15
C GLY A 99 -4.19 7.89 -9.98
N ASN A 100 -4.48 9.18 -10.10
CA ASN A 100 -4.23 10.15 -9.06
C ASN A 100 -5.26 9.98 -7.94
N ALA A 101 -4.81 9.54 -6.76
CA ALA A 101 -5.66 9.42 -5.58
C ALA A 101 -5.27 10.47 -4.53
N SER A 102 -6.22 10.93 -3.74
CA SER A 102 -5.89 11.82 -2.63
C SER A 102 -5.02 11.10 -1.59
N ILE A 103 -3.94 11.75 -1.16
CA ILE A 103 -3.05 11.21 -0.11
C ILE A 103 -3.85 10.92 1.16
N ARG A 104 -4.87 11.74 1.46
CA ARG A 104 -5.76 11.56 2.62
C ARG A 104 -6.51 10.23 2.57
N LEU A 105 -7.07 9.86 1.42
CA LEU A 105 -7.81 8.61 1.25
C LEU A 105 -6.87 7.41 1.39
N VAL A 106 -5.74 7.43 0.67
CA VAL A 106 -4.75 6.34 0.72
C VAL A 106 -4.21 6.17 2.14
N SER A 107 -3.86 7.28 2.81
CA SER A 107 -3.37 7.24 4.19
C SER A 107 -4.38 6.61 5.15
N ARG A 108 -5.67 6.96 5.01
CA ARG A 108 -6.73 6.44 5.87
C ARG A 108 -6.91 4.94 5.68
N ILE A 109 -6.98 4.47 4.43
CA ILE A 109 -7.12 3.03 4.12
C ILE A 109 -5.94 2.24 4.68
N GLN A 110 -4.71 2.72 4.47
CA GLN A 110 -3.50 2.04 4.94
C GLN A 110 -3.40 2.02 6.47
N LEU A 111 -3.79 3.10 7.16
CA LEU A 111 -3.84 3.12 8.61
C LEU A 111 -4.92 2.19 9.18
N HIS A 112 -6.12 2.13 8.56
CA HIS A 112 -7.14 1.17 8.97
C HIS A 112 -6.67 -0.26 8.75
N LEU A 113 -6.02 -0.55 7.62
CA LEU A 113 -5.46 -1.86 7.34
C LEU A 113 -4.44 -2.30 8.41
N PHE A 114 -3.58 -1.37 8.83
CA PHE A 114 -2.62 -1.60 9.91
C PHE A 114 -3.31 -1.88 11.24
N TRP A 115 -4.18 -0.97 11.70
CA TRP A 115 -4.80 -1.08 13.02
C TRP A 115 -5.76 -2.26 13.12
N ILE A 116 -6.61 -2.48 12.11
CA ILE A 116 -7.57 -3.59 12.11
C ILE A 116 -6.84 -4.93 12.02
N GLY A 117 -5.79 -5.02 11.19
CA GLY A 117 -5.00 -6.24 11.10
C GLY A 117 -4.28 -6.57 12.40
N LEU A 118 -3.66 -5.58 13.04
CA LEU A 118 -3.01 -5.75 14.34
C LEU A 118 -4.01 -6.16 15.43
N SER A 119 -5.17 -5.51 15.49
CA SER A 119 -6.23 -5.86 16.44
C SER A 119 -6.75 -7.28 16.25
N ILE A 120 -6.89 -7.74 15.02
CA ILE A 120 -7.36 -9.12 14.74
C ILE A 120 -6.29 -10.14 15.12
N ILE A 121 -5.01 -9.88 14.87
CA ILE A 121 -3.92 -10.75 15.32
C ILE A 121 -3.90 -10.85 16.86
N MET A 122 -4.06 -9.71 17.55
CA MET A 122 -4.13 -9.68 19.01
C MET A 122 -5.37 -10.40 19.55
N LEU A 123 -6.52 -10.26 18.88
CA LEU A 123 -7.74 -10.99 19.22
C LEU A 123 -7.56 -12.49 19.06
N LEU A 124 -6.85 -12.96 18.02
CA LEU A 124 -6.61 -14.39 17.78
C LEU A 124 -5.64 -15.04 18.79
N TYR A 125 -5.01 -14.25 19.67
CA TYR A 125 -4.00 -14.72 20.62
C TYR A 125 -4.46 -15.93 21.47
N PRO A 126 -5.68 -15.97 22.04
CA PRO A 126 -6.12 -17.12 22.85
C PRO A 126 -6.44 -18.39 22.05
N TRP A 127 -6.67 -18.29 20.74
CA TRP A 127 -7.19 -19.39 19.92
C TRP A 127 -6.14 -20.05 19.03
N ILE A 128 -5.02 -19.38 18.78
CA ILE A 128 -4.02 -19.80 17.81
C ILE A 128 -2.68 -20.07 18.52
N PRO A 129 -1.91 -21.10 18.13
CA PRO A 129 -0.59 -21.34 18.69
C PRO A 129 0.37 -20.16 18.48
N ASP A 130 1.25 -19.91 19.45
CA ASP A 130 2.22 -18.80 19.46
C ASP A 130 3.00 -18.64 18.16
N ARG A 131 3.36 -19.76 17.52
CA ARG A 131 4.12 -19.78 16.27
C ARG A 131 3.39 -19.09 15.13
N TRP A 132 2.11 -19.39 14.96
CA TRP A 132 1.27 -18.76 13.95
C TRP A 132 1.13 -17.26 14.22
N LEU A 133 0.94 -16.87 15.48
CA LEU A 133 0.85 -15.46 15.86
C LEU A 133 2.13 -14.69 15.53
N ILE A 134 3.30 -15.28 15.78
CA ILE A 134 4.60 -14.68 15.44
C ILE A 134 4.72 -14.47 13.93
N TYR A 135 4.49 -15.51 13.12
CA TYR A 135 4.60 -15.38 11.66
C TYR A 135 3.57 -14.41 11.08
N LEU A 136 2.33 -14.45 11.55
CA LEU A 136 1.29 -13.49 11.15
C LEU A 136 1.71 -12.06 11.50
N THR A 137 2.26 -11.83 12.68
CA THR A 137 2.70 -10.48 13.10
C THR A 137 3.87 -10.00 12.24
N ILE A 138 4.88 -10.85 12.00
CA ILE A 138 6.05 -10.53 11.18
C ILE A 138 5.61 -10.18 9.75
N PHE A 139 4.82 -11.04 9.10
CA PHE A 139 4.35 -10.78 7.74
C PHE A 139 3.42 -9.57 7.68
N HIS A 140 2.55 -9.36 8.68
CA HIS A 140 1.67 -8.21 8.72
C HIS A 140 2.45 -6.89 8.79
N ILE A 141 3.36 -6.78 9.76
CA ILE A 141 4.21 -5.59 9.94
C ILE A 141 5.03 -5.36 8.68
N TRP A 142 5.65 -6.41 8.15
CA TRP A 142 6.42 -6.32 6.92
C TRP A 142 5.55 -5.80 5.75
N MET A 143 4.43 -6.42 5.40
CA MET A 143 3.59 -5.95 4.28
C MET A 143 3.14 -4.48 4.37
N VAL A 144 2.97 -3.97 5.59
CA VAL A 144 2.42 -2.63 5.85
C VAL A 144 3.52 -1.57 6.07
N MET A 145 4.70 -1.95 6.54
CA MET A 145 5.83 -1.06 6.84
C MET A 145 6.23 -0.11 5.69
N PRO A 146 6.44 -0.55 4.42
CA PRO A 146 6.83 0.36 3.34
C PRO A 146 5.73 1.38 3.04
N ARG A 147 4.47 0.99 3.26
CA ARG A 147 3.30 1.84 3.06
C ARG A 147 3.27 2.95 4.11
N LEU A 148 3.42 2.58 5.38
CA LEU A 148 3.48 3.54 6.49
C LEU A 148 4.65 4.51 6.32
N TRP A 149 5.83 4.00 5.96
CA TRP A 149 7.01 4.84 5.70
C TRP A 149 6.74 5.91 4.64
N MET A 150 6.06 5.54 3.55
CA MET A 150 5.64 6.52 2.54
C MET A 150 4.61 7.52 3.06
N LEU A 151 3.63 7.09 3.86
CA LEU A 151 2.67 8.01 4.49
C LEU A 151 3.38 9.06 5.34
N PHE A 152 4.37 8.65 6.13
CA PHE A 152 5.18 9.57 6.91
C PHE A 152 5.93 10.57 6.02
N ARG A 153 6.48 10.12 4.90
CA ARG A 153 7.25 10.96 3.97
C ARG A 153 6.38 11.95 3.18
N PHE A 154 5.11 11.62 2.96
CA PHE A 154 4.10 12.46 2.29
C PHE A 154 3.18 13.23 3.26
N ARG A 155 3.37 13.08 4.58
CA ARG A 155 2.60 13.76 5.62
C ARG A 155 2.43 15.28 5.41
N PRO A 156 3.45 16.04 4.96
CA PRO A 156 3.31 17.49 4.72
C PRO A 156 2.29 17.83 3.63
N TYR A 157 2.09 16.94 2.65
CA TYR A 157 1.27 17.20 1.46
C TYR A 157 -0.15 16.61 1.57
N ARG A 158 -0.53 16.09 2.74
CA ARG A 158 -1.76 15.30 2.92
C ARG A 158 -3.07 16.05 2.64
N LYS A 159 -3.10 17.40 2.72
CA LYS A 159 -4.32 18.20 2.57
C LYS A 159 -4.77 18.38 1.12
N ALA A 160 -3.82 18.63 0.21
CA ALA A 160 -4.10 18.95 -1.20
C ALA A 160 -3.32 18.05 -2.19
N GLY A 161 -2.48 17.15 -1.70
CA GLY A 161 -1.64 16.32 -2.56
C GLY A 161 -2.37 15.10 -3.12
N LEU A 162 -2.09 14.84 -4.39
CA LEU A 162 -2.47 13.64 -5.12
C LEU A 162 -1.26 12.71 -5.21
N ILE A 163 -1.45 11.43 -4.93
CA ILE A 163 -0.43 10.40 -5.08
C ILE A 163 -0.71 9.57 -6.32
N LYS A 164 0.35 9.31 -7.09
CA LYS A 164 0.35 8.37 -8.19
C LYS A 164 1.39 7.30 -7.90
N ILE A 165 0.94 6.05 -7.85
CA ILE A 165 1.79 4.91 -7.50
C ILE A 165 2.07 4.13 -8.78
N THR A 166 3.34 3.98 -9.10
CA THR A 166 3.84 3.20 -10.23
C THR A 166 4.79 2.13 -9.69
N ASP A 167 5.05 1.09 -10.49
CA ASP A 167 5.92 -0.01 -10.06
C ASP A 167 7.36 0.48 -9.76
N LYS A 168 7.84 1.48 -10.51
CA LYS A 168 9.21 2.01 -10.40
C LYS A 168 9.34 3.16 -9.40
N ASP A 169 8.26 3.89 -9.17
CA ASP A 169 8.29 5.15 -8.43
C ASP A 169 6.93 5.52 -7.85
N THR A 170 6.98 6.29 -6.78
CA THR A 170 5.78 6.96 -6.26
C THR A 170 5.95 8.46 -6.31
N SER A 171 5.02 9.14 -6.99
CA SER A 171 5.03 10.58 -7.18
C SER A 171 3.86 11.25 -6.46
N CYS A 172 4.13 12.46 -5.97
CA CYS A 172 3.19 13.35 -5.32
C CYS A 172 3.03 14.61 -6.16
N TYR A 173 1.80 14.90 -6.53
CA TYR A 173 1.39 16.08 -7.26
C TYR A 173 0.61 17.03 -6.36
N MET A 174 0.74 18.33 -6.60
CA MET A 174 -0.14 19.36 -6.05
C MET A 174 -0.88 20.06 -7.18
N GLN A 175 -2.12 20.43 -6.90
CA GLN A 175 -2.95 21.29 -7.74
C GLN A 175 -2.90 22.72 -7.19
#